data_AF-F0SSH1-F1
#
_entry.id   AF-F0SSH1-F1
#
_cell.length_a   1.000
_cell.length_b   1.000
_cell.length_c   1.000
_cell.angle_alpha   90.00
_cell.angle_beta   90.00
_cell.angle_gamma   90.00
#
_symmetry.space_group_name_H-M   'P 1'
#
loop_
_entity.id
_entity.type
_entity.pdbx_description
1 polymer ?
#
loop_
_entity_poly.entity_id
_entity_poly.type
_entity_poly.pdbx_seq_one_letter_code
_entity_poly.pdbx_strand_id
1 'polypeptide(L)'
;MTAIISLLIVLTLSLIVTRVAAMALMLTGLSRESARFQARSAFTGVGFTTGEAENVVDHPVRRQIVMLLMLLGNLGIGAVVATLMLSVLRTAESETWWPKVATILGGLVVLWFLSTNRFVEKHTNRLISWALRRGGNLQVRDYVAILHLRDGYTVNELRVEPRDWIAGKSLLELKLPHEGVLVLGIQRLEGAFLGTPTGEMEVHAGDILILYGPSERIQELDRRRTGKRGDLAHDEATVEHAESLHEQIEIDEQIEEQRHADEVES
;
A
#
# COMPACT_ATOMS: atom_id res chain seq x y z
N MET A 1 -18.32 -5.29 36.59
CA MET A 1 -17.71 -6.26 35.65
C MET A 1 -18.38 -6.26 34.29
N THR A 2 -19.70 -6.44 34.17
CA THR A 2 -20.40 -6.46 32.86
C THR A 2 -20.19 -5.20 32.01
N ALA A 3 -20.29 -4.00 32.60
CA ALA A 3 -20.02 -2.74 31.88
C ALA A 3 -18.57 -2.58 31.38
N ILE A 4 -17.61 -3.11 32.14
CA ILE A 4 -16.18 -3.10 31.78
C ILE A 4 -15.93 -4.09 30.64
N ILE A 5 -16.50 -5.29 30.73
CA ILE A 5 -16.39 -6.30 29.67
C ILE A 5 -17.06 -5.80 28.39
N SER A 6 -18.25 -5.20 28.46
CA SER A 6 -18.92 -4.63 27.29
C SER A 6 -18.09 -3.51 26.66
N LEU A 7 -17.48 -2.65 27.47
CA LEU A 7 -16.57 -1.61 26.98
C LEU A 7 -15.39 -2.22 26.20
N LEU A 8 -14.71 -3.22 26.78
CA LEU A 8 -13.58 -3.89 26.12
C LEU A 8 -14.01 -4.58 24.81
N ILE A 9 -15.19 -5.20 24.79
CA ILE A 9 -15.75 -5.82 23.57
C ILE A 9 -16.01 -4.75 22.50
N VAL A 10 -16.64 -3.64 22.85
CA VAL A 10 -16.92 -2.54 21.90
C VAL A 10 -15.62 -1.96 21.35
N LEU A 11 -14.60 -1.75 22.19
CA LEU A 11 -13.29 -1.30 21.74
C LEU A 11 -12.61 -2.32 20.82
N THR A 12 -12.67 -3.60 21.15
CA THR A 12 -12.13 -4.69 20.30
C THR A 12 -12.82 -4.69 18.94
N LEU A 13 -14.15 -4.64 18.91
CA LEU A 13 -14.93 -4.62 17.68
C LEU A 13 -14.61 -3.39 16.84
N SER A 14 -14.47 -2.22 17.47
CA SER A 14 -14.08 -0.98 16.80
C SER A 14 -12.72 -1.12 16.10
N LEU A 15 -11.74 -1.76 16.74
CA LEU A 15 -10.44 -2.03 16.13
C LEU A 15 -10.52 -3.03 14.97
N ILE A 16 -11.39 -4.04 15.07
CA ILE A 16 -11.57 -5.02 13.99
C ILE A 16 -12.25 -4.36 12.79
N VAL A 17 -13.34 -3.61 13.00
CA VAL A 17 -14.09 -2.92 11.95
C VAL A 17 -13.19 -1.95 11.19
N THR A 18 -12.42 -1.13 11.91
CA THR A 18 -11.47 -0.18 11.29
C THR A 18 -10.40 -0.89 10.46
N ARG A 19 -9.85 -2.02 10.95
CA ARG A 19 -8.87 -2.83 10.19
C ARG A 19 -9.48 -3.46 8.95
N VAL A 20 -10.68 -4.03 9.05
CA VAL A 20 -11.40 -4.62 7.91
C VAL A 20 -11.65 -3.58 6.84
N ALA A 21 -12.12 -2.40 7.23
CA ALA A 21 -12.39 -1.32 6.29
C ALA A 21 -11.11 -0.78 5.64
N ALA A 22 -10.01 -0.64 6.39
CA ALA A 22 -8.71 -0.28 5.81
C ALA A 22 -8.26 -1.32 4.76
N MET A 23 -8.45 -2.62 5.03
CA MET A 23 -8.16 -3.67 4.06
C MET A 23 -9.06 -3.57 2.82
N ALA A 24 -10.36 -3.36 3.01
CA ALA A 24 -11.32 -3.20 1.92
C ALA A 24 -10.98 -1.98 1.04
N LEU A 25 -10.55 -0.87 1.64
CA LEU A 25 -10.08 0.31 0.93
C LEU A 25 -8.79 0.03 0.14
N MET A 26 -7.82 -0.71 0.69
CA MET A 26 -6.63 -1.13 -0.05
C MET A 26 -6.98 -1.99 -1.28
N LEU A 27 -8.02 -2.84 -1.18
CA LEU A 27 -8.48 -3.66 -2.31
C LEU A 27 -9.06 -2.81 -3.46
N THR A 28 -9.44 -1.57 -3.20
CA THR A 28 -9.87 -0.61 -4.24
C THR A 28 -8.71 0.15 -4.89
N GLY A 29 -7.45 -0.17 -4.55
CA GLY A 29 -6.25 0.46 -5.10
C GLY A 29 -5.67 1.61 -4.27
N LEU A 30 -6.17 1.87 -3.06
CA LEU A 30 -5.57 2.86 -2.16
C LEU A 30 -4.25 2.34 -1.57
N SER A 31 -3.27 3.23 -1.43
CA SER A 31 -2.03 2.92 -0.72
C SER A 31 -2.32 2.51 0.73
N ARG A 32 -1.45 1.69 1.30
CA ARG A 32 -1.61 1.18 2.68
C ARG A 32 -1.73 2.30 3.70
N GLU A 33 -0.99 3.38 3.51
CA GLU A 33 -0.99 4.53 4.42
C GLU A 33 -2.30 5.32 4.30
N SER A 34 -2.72 5.65 3.07
CA SER A 34 -3.96 6.40 2.84
C SER A 34 -5.18 5.60 3.30
N ALA A 35 -5.27 4.31 2.98
CA ALA A 35 -6.38 3.45 3.41
C ALA A 35 -6.49 3.33 4.94
N ARG A 36 -5.36 3.18 5.65
CA ARG A 36 -5.34 3.13 7.13
C ARG A 36 -5.72 4.47 7.75
N PHE A 37 -5.24 5.56 7.17
CA PHE A 37 -5.57 6.91 7.63
C PHE A 37 -7.05 7.18 7.43
N GLN A 38 -7.57 7.00 6.21
CA GLN A 38 -8.98 7.21 5.87
C GLN A 38 -9.93 6.34 6.70
N ALA A 39 -9.62 5.06 6.90
CA ALA A 39 -10.48 4.19 7.72
C ALA A 39 -10.55 4.64 9.18
N ARG A 40 -9.43 5.12 9.75
CA ARG A 40 -9.42 5.67 11.11
C ARG A 40 -10.15 7.00 11.18
N SER A 41 -9.85 7.93 10.29
CA SER A 41 -10.45 9.26 10.25
C SER A 41 -11.96 9.18 10.06
N ALA A 42 -12.44 8.33 9.14
CA ALA A 42 -13.86 8.07 8.92
C ALA A 42 -14.54 7.46 10.16
N PHE A 43 -13.89 6.51 10.84
CA PHE A 43 -14.44 5.90 12.06
C PHE A 43 -14.45 6.87 13.25
N THR A 44 -13.45 7.75 13.36
CA THR A 44 -13.41 8.75 14.44
C THR A 44 -14.21 10.01 14.12
N GLY A 45 -14.75 10.13 12.90
CA GLY A 45 -15.47 11.33 12.45
C GLY A 45 -14.58 12.55 12.23
N VAL A 46 -13.27 12.35 12.06
CA VAL A 46 -12.31 13.43 11.82
C VAL A 46 -12.18 13.64 10.31
N GLY A 47 -12.29 14.90 9.88
CA GLY A 47 -12.11 15.27 8.47
C GLY A 47 -10.65 15.15 8.00
N PHE A 48 -10.46 15.23 6.69
CA PHE A 48 -9.14 15.27 6.05
C PHE A 48 -9.18 16.22 4.85
N THR A 49 -8.04 16.46 4.20
CA THR A 49 -7.90 17.41 3.09
C THR A 49 -8.81 17.05 1.91
N THR A 50 -9.19 18.05 1.12
CA THR A 50 -10.13 17.91 0.00
C THR A 50 -9.66 16.91 -1.06
N GLY A 51 -8.37 16.92 -1.43
CA GLY A 51 -7.82 15.96 -2.40
C GLY A 51 -7.89 14.50 -1.92
N GLU A 52 -7.73 14.27 -0.61
CA GLU A 52 -7.87 12.93 -0.04
C GLU A 52 -9.34 12.47 -0.02
N ALA A 53 -10.27 13.42 0.13
CA ALA A 53 -11.71 13.17 0.09
C ALA A 53 -12.22 12.89 -1.33
N GLU A 54 -11.73 13.61 -2.35
CA GLU A 54 -12.05 13.37 -3.77
C GLU A 54 -11.67 11.94 -4.17
N ASN A 55 -10.46 11.51 -3.82
CA ASN A 55 -10.01 10.14 -4.03
C ASN A 55 -10.98 9.09 -3.44
N VAL A 56 -11.58 9.34 -2.27
CA VAL A 56 -12.57 8.41 -1.69
C VAL A 56 -13.91 8.45 -2.42
N VAL A 57 -14.42 9.66 -2.69
CA VAL A 57 -15.79 9.87 -3.14
C VAL A 57 -16.00 9.49 -4.61
N ASP A 58 -14.94 9.59 -5.43
CA ASP A 58 -14.96 9.26 -6.86
C ASP A 58 -15.18 7.77 -7.14
N HIS A 59 -14.87 6.89 -6.18
CA HIS A 59 -15.10 5.45 -6.35
C HIS A 59 -16.32 4.98 -5.54
N PRO A 60 -17.33 4.36 -6.18
CA PRO A 60 -18.61 4.03 -5.54
C PRO A 60 -18.46 3.11 -4.32
N VAL A 61 -17.54 2.13 -4.38
CA VAL A 61 -17.26 1.20 -3.27
C VAL A 61 -16.55 1.90 -2.10
N ARG A 62 -15.56 2.77 -2.37
CA ARG A 62 -14.84 3.50 -1.32
C ARG A 62 -15.79 4.39 -0.55
N ARG A 63 -16.65 5.12 -1.27
CA ARG A 63 -17.71 5.95 -0.70
C ARG A 63 -18.64 5.15 0.22
N GLN A 64 -19.09 3.97 -0.19
CA GLN A 64 -19.95 3.11 0.64
C GLN A 64 -19.24 2.63 1.92
N ILE A 65 -17.99 2.21 1.83
CA ILE A 65 -17.19 1.78 2.99
C ILE A 65 -17.06 2.93 4.00
N VAL A 66 -16.71 4.14 3.51
CA VAL A 66 -16.50 5.30 4.36
C VAL A 66 -17.81 5.78 5.00
N MET A 67 -18.93 5.80 4.27
CA MET A 67 -20.24 6.13 4.85
C MET A 67 -20.63 5.16 5.98
N LEU A 68 -20.41 3.85 5.78
CA LEU A 68 -20.68 2.85 6.81
C LEU A 68 -19.77 3.03 8.04
N LEU A 69 -18.49 3.33 7.82
CA LEU A 69 -17.53 3.62 8.90
C LEU A 69 -17.94 4.83 9.73
N MET A 70 -18.38 5.92 9.09
CA MET A 70 -18.85 7.12 9.78
C MET A 70 -20.06 6.82 10.66
N LEU A 71 -21.01 6.02 10.15
CA LEU A 71 -22.18 5.59 10.92
C LEU A 71 -21.78 4.73 12.12
N LEU A 72 -20.97 3.68 11.89
CA LEU A 72 -20.49 2.78 12.94
C LEU A 72 -19.61 3.48 13.97
N GLY A 73 -18.80 4.43 13.53
CA GLY A 73 -17.94 5.27 14.36
C GLY A 73 -18.74 6.07 15.37
N ASN A 74 -19.73 6.84 14.90
CA ASN A 74 -20.59 7.65 15.75
C ASN A 74 -21.39 6.79 16.75
N LEU A 75 -21.94 5.65 16.30
CA LEU A 75 -22.62 4.69 17.18
C LEU A 75 -21.66 4.08 18.22
N GLY A 76 -20.45 3.73 17.79
CA GLY A 76 -19.42 3.12 18.62
C GLY A 76 -18.94 4.06 19.73
N ILE A 77 -18.65 5.32 19.41
CA ILE A 77 -18.27 6.34 20.40
C ILE A 77 -19.39 6.51 21.43
N GLY A 78 -20.65 6.61 20.99
CA GLY A 78 -21.81 6.67 21.88
C GLY A 78 -21.90 5.47 22.83
N ALA A 79 -21.71 4.26 22.31
CA ALA A 79 -21.72 3.02 23.11
C ALA A 79 -20.58 2.98 24.13
N VAL A 80 -19.37 3.42 23.75
CA VAL A 80 -18.20 3.53 24.64
C VAL A 80 -18.48 4.51 25.77
N VAL A 81 -18.99 5.70 25.46
CA VAL A 81 -19.32 6.72 26.47
C VAL A 81 -20.41 6.23 27.42
N ALA A 82 -21.48 5.63 26.90
CA ALA A 82 -22.56 5.09 27.72
C ALA A 82 -22.07 3.98 28.67
N THR A 83 -21.27 3.04 28.16
CA THR A 83 -20.73 1.95 28.98
C THR A 83 -19.71 2.43 30.01
N LEU A 84 -18.86 3.40 29.66
CA LEU A 84 -17.95 4.05 30.60
C LEU A 84 -18.73 4.78 31.70
N MET A 85 -19.74 5.57 31.36
CA MET A 85 -20.56 6.31 32.32
C MET A 85 -21.27 5.35 33.29
N LEU A 86 -21.88 4.28 32.78
CA LEU A 86 -22.49 3.22 33.60
C LEU A 86 -21.46 2.52 34.50
N SER A 87 -20.24 2.30 33.99
CA SER A 87 -19.15 1.71 34.76
C SER A 87 -18.72 2.61 35.93
N VAL A 88 -18.59 3.93 35.69
CA VAL A 88 -18.22 4.92 36.72
C VAL A 88 -19.32 5.04 37.78
N LEU A 89 -20.59 5.17 37.37
CA LEU A 89 -21.72 5.30 38.30
C LEU A 89 -21.80 4.10 39.25
N ARG A 90 -21.66 2.87 38.72
CA ARG A 90 -21.63 1.63 39.51
C ARG A 90 -20.34 1.42 40.29
N THR A 91 -19.30 2.21 40.04
CA THR A 91 -18.03 2.15 40.78
C THR A 91 -18.04 3.07 41.98
N ALA A 92 -18.72 4.22 41.88
CA ALA A 92 -18.90 5.15 42.99
C ALA A 92 -19.67 4.54 44.18
N GLU A 93 -20.55 3.56 43.93
CA GLU A 93 -21.34 2.88 44.98
C GLU A 93 -20.63 1.69 45.65
N SER A 94 -19.40 1.33 45.26
CA SER A 94 -18.70 0.15 45.78
C SER A 94 -17.46 0.48 46.58
N GLU A 95 -17.29 -0.14 47.76
CA GLU A 95 -16.11 0.08 48.63
C GLU A 95 -14.77 -0.35 47.99
N THR A 96 -14.78 -1.32 47.06
CA THR A 96 -13.57 -1.80 46.38
C THR A 96 -13.51 -1.34 44.91
N TRP A 97 -12.91 -0.17 44.68
CA TRP A 97 -12.71 0.43 43.36
C TRP A 97 -11.46 -0.11 42.62
N TRP A 98 -10.42 -0.51 43.36
CA TRP A 98 -9.12 -0.93 42.81
C TRP A 98 -9.18 -2.11 41.81
N PRO A 99 -10.00 -3.18 42.00
CA PRO A 99 -9.98 -4.31 41.08
C PRO A 99 -10.69 -3.97 39.77
N LYS A 100 -11.64 -3.03 39.80
CA LYS A 100 -12.31 -2.51 38.60
C LYS A 100 -11.33 -1.70 37.75
N VAL A 101 -10.55 -0.83 38.38
CA VAL A 101 -9.51 -0.05 37.71
C VAL A 101 -8.42 -0.97 37.13
N ALA A 102 -7.95 -1.95 37.90
CA ALA A 102 -6.99 -2.95 37.42
C ALA A 102 -7.50 -3.72 36.20
N THR A 103 -8.79 -4.09 36.18
CA THR A 103 -9.42 -4.79 35.04
C THR A 103 -9.47 -3.91 33.78
N ILE A 104 -9.81 -2.62 33.93
CA ILE A 104 -9.83 -1.67 32.82
C ILE A 104 -8.42 -1.48 32.25
N LEU A 105 -7.45 -1.20 33.11
CA LEU A 105 -6.04 -1.04 32.71
C LEU A 105 -5.49 -2.30 32.04
N GLY A 106 -5.72 -3.47 32.64
CA GLY A 106 -5.31 -4.75 32.07
C GLY A 106 -5.93 -4.98 30.69
N GLY A 107 -7.23 -4.70 30.53
CA GLY A 107 -7.92 -4.81 29.24
C GLY A 107 -7.37 -3.84 28.18
N LEU A 108 -7.07 -2.60 28.55
CA LEU A 108 -6.44 -1.61 27.66
C LEU A 108 -5.03 -2.02 27.22
N VAL A 109 -4.22 -2.56 28.13
CA VAL A 109 -2.88 -3.08 27.81
C VAL A 109 -2.97 -4.26 26.85
N VAL A 110 -3.90 -5.19 27.08
CA VAL A 110 -4.16 -6.31 26.17
C VAL A 110 -4.57 -5.79 24.80
N LEU A 111 -5.49 -4.82 24.72
CA LEU A 111 -5.91 -4.20 23.46
C LEU A 111 -4.77 -3.51 22.73
N TRP A 112 -3.93 -2.77 23.45
CA TRP A 112 -2.76 -2.11 22.89
C TRP A 112 -1.76 -3.13 22.32
N PHE A 113 -1.49 -4.21 23.06
CA PHE A 113 -0.63 -5.29 22.59
C PHE A 113 -1.22 -5.98 21.34
N LEU A 114 -2.53 -6.23 21.32
CA LEU A 114 -3.26 -6.80 20.18
C LEU A 114 -3.21 -5.86 18.95
N SER A 115 -3.18 -4.56 19.19
CA SER A 115 -3.12 -3.54 18.14
C SER A 115 -1.72 -3.42 17.51
N THR A 116 -0.66 -3.64 18.27
CA THR A 116 0.74 -3.43 17.82
C THR A 116 1.45 -4.70 17.38
N ASN A 117 1.03 -5.88 17.85
CA ASN A 117 1.74 -7.13 17.57
C ASN A 117 1.62 -7.58 16.09
N ARG A 118 2.77 -7.75 15.42
CA ARG A 118 2.88 -8.24 14.03
C ARG A 118 2.24 -9.60 13.80
N PHE A 119 2.31 -10.50 14.79
CA PHE A 119 1.72 -11.84 14.65
C PHE A 119 0.19 -11.77 14.57
N VAL A 120 -0.41 -10.92 15.40
CA VAL A 120 -1.85 -10.66 15.41
C VAL A 120 -2.26 -10.00 14.11
N GLU A 121 -1.51 -8.99 13.66
CA GLU A 121 -1.75 -8.34 12.37
C GLU A 121 -1.78 -9.36 11.22
N LYS A 122 -0.83 -10.30 11.17
CA LYS A 122 -0.79 -11.35 10.14
C LYS A 122 -2.02 -12.27 10.19
N HIS A 123 -2.43 -12.71 11.38
CA HIS A 123 -3.60 -13.58 11.56
C HIS A 123 -4.90 -12.86 11.21
N THR A 124 -5.08 -11.63 11.71
CA THR A 124 -6.24 -10.79 11.41
C THR A 124 -6.32 -10.54 9.91
N ASN A 125 -5.22 -10.17 9.24
CA ASN A 125 -5.22 -9.97 7.80
C ASN A 125 -5.57 -11.25 7.02
N ARG A 126 -5.07 -12.42 7.45
CA ARG A 126 -5.42 -13.70 6.84
C ARG A 126 -6.91 -14.00 7.00
N LEU A 127 -7.46 -13.81 8.19
CA LEU A 127 -8.88 -14.06 8.49
C LEU A 127 -9.81 -13.10 7.73
N ILE A 128 -9.42 -11.83 7.65
CA ILE A 128 -10.10 -10.80 6.86
C ILE A 128 -10.07 -11.18 5.38
N SER A 129 -8.88 -11.51 4.83
CA SER A 129 -8.75 -11.90 3.42
C SER A 129 -9.59 -13.13 3.07
N TRP A 130 -9.69 -14.09 3.99
CA TRP A 130 -10.54 -15.27 3.85
C TRP A 130 -12.04 -14.91 3.89
N ALA A 131 -12.46 -14.07 4.84
CA ALA A 131 -13.86 -13.66 4.98
C ALA A 131 -14.34 -12.86 3.76
N LEU A 132 -13.50 -11.96 3.24
CA LEU A 132 -13.78 -11.20 2.02
C LEU A 132 -13.88 -12.11 0.78
N ARG A 133 -13.02 -13.13 0.66
CA ARG A 133 -13.08 -14.11 -0.45
C ARG A 133 -14.34 -14.99 -0.41
N ARG A 134 -14.89 -15.25 0.78
CA ARG A 134 -16.09 -16.10 0.94
C ARG A 134 -17.40 -15.34 0.75
N GLY A 135 -17.41 -14.03 1.02
CA GLY A 135 -18.63 -13.22 1.09
C GLY A 135 -18.90 -12.27 -0.08
N GLY A 136 -17.95 -12.07 -1.02
CA GLY A 136 -18.14 -11.08 -2.08
C GLY A 136 -17.47 -11.46 -3.39
N ASN A 137 -18.12 -11.10 -4.51
CA ASN A 137 -17.59 -11.14 -5.87
C ASN A 137 -16.51 -10.06 -6.11
N LEU A 138 -15.72 -9.76 -5.06
CA LEU A 138 -14.59 -8.85 -5.10
C LEU A 138 -13.44 -9.67 -5.70
N GLN A 139 -13.16 -9.42 -6.97
CA GLN A 139 -11.92 -9.86 -7.60
C GLN A 139 -10.77 -9.20 -6.85
N VAL A 140 -10.32 -9.86 -5.79
CA VAL A 140 -9.07 -9.58 -5.10
C VAL A 140 -7.97 -9.90 -6.10
N ARG A 141 -7.69 -8.96 -7.01
CA ARG A 141 -6.41 -8.95 -7.68
C ARG A 141 -5.44 -8.46 -6.62
N ASP A 142 -4.58 -9.36 -6.13
CA ASP A 142 -3.49 -9.04 -5.23
C ASP A 142 -2.57 -8.02 -5.93
N TYR A 143 -2.90 -6.72 -5.84
CA TYR A 143 -2.05 -5.64 -6.36
C TYR A 143 -0.71 -5.57 -5.60
N VAL A 144 -0.63 -6.19 -4.43
CA VAL A 144 0.61 -6.29 -3.64
C VAL A 144 1.50 -7.46 -4.09
N ALA A 145 0.98 -8.42 -4.88
CA ALA A 145 1.73 -9.61 -5.28
C ALA A 145 2.49 -9.47 -6.62
N ILE A 146 2.16 -8.48 -7.45
CA ILE A 146 2.91 -8.20 -8.70
C ILE A 146 4.21 -7.42 -8.41
N LEU A 147 4.29 -6.79 -7.22
CA LEU A 147 5.48 -6.11 -6.72
C LEU A 147 6.28 -7.04 -5.79
N HIS A 148 6.69 -8.20 -6.29
CA HIS A 148 7.78 -8.94 -5.67
C HIS A 148 9.09 -8.19 -5.92
N LEU A 149 9.30 -7.15 -5.10
CA LEU A 149 10.51 -6.32 -4.98
C LEU A 149 11.65 -7.11 -4.29
N ARG A 150 11.94 -8.33 -4.74
CA ARG A 150 13.19 -8.98 -4.32
C ARG A 150 14.31 -8.46 -5.22
N ASP A 151 15.48 -8.24 -4.62
CA ASP A 151 16.73 -7.88 -5.29
C ASP A 151 16.80 -6.44 -5.88
N GLY A 152 16.09 -5.48 -5.27
CA GLY A 152 16.31 -4.04 -5.53
C GLY A 152 15.52 -3.42 -6.70
N TYR A 153 14.71 -4.21 -7.41
CA TYR A 153 13.80 -3.73 -8.46
C TYR A 153 12.52 -3.15 -7.88
N THR A 154 12.00 -2.06 -8.46
CA THR A 154 10.77 -1.39 -8.04
C THR A 154 9.95 -0.84 -9.19
N VAL A 155 8.63 -0.70 -8.98
CA VAL A 155 7.77 0.12 -9.84
C VAL A 155 7.65 1.51 -9.22
N ASN A 156 8.04 2.54 -9.95
CA ASN A 156 7.96 3.93 -9.53
C ASN A 156 7.32 4.81 -10.61
N GLU A 157 6.65 5.86 -10.16
CA GLU A 157 6.15 6.93 -11.02
C GLU A 157 7.21 8.03 -11.12
N LEU A 158 7.53 8.45 -12.35
CA LEU A 158 8.46 9.54 -12.63
C LEU A 158 7.72 10.65 -13.38
N ARG A 159 7.73 11.86 -12.82
CA ARG A 159 7.13 13.04 -13.47
C ARG A 159 8.17 13.72 -14.33
N VAL A 160 7.86 13.90 -15.60
CA VAL A 160 8.78 14.48 -16.59
C VAL A 160 8.79 16.00 -16.46
N GLU A 161 9.92 16.59 -16.08
CA GLU A 161 10.15 18.03 -16.10
C GLU A 161 10.75 18.50 -17.44
N PRO A 162 10.54 19.77 -17.84
CA PRO A 162 11.08 20.30 -19.10
C PRO A 162 12.60 20.24 -19.27
N ARG A 163 13.35 20.05 -18.19
CA ARG A 163 14.83 20.00 -18.19
C ARG A 163 15.39 18.60 -18.05
N ASP A 164 14.52 17.60 -17.96
CA ASP A 164 14.93 16.21 -17.80
C ASP A 164 15.50 15.68 -19.09
N TRP A 165 16.45 14.76 -18.96
CA TRP A 165 17.11 14.16 -20.11
C TRP A 165 16.16 13.38 -21.02
N ILE A 166 15.04 12.91 -20.46
CA ILE A 166 14.02 12.13 -21.15
C ILE A 166 12.98 12.98 -21.89
N ALA A 167 12.88 14.27 -21.57
CA ALA A 167 11.83 15.13 -22.11
C ALA A 167 12.04 15.41 -23.61
N GLY A 168 10.99 15.24 -24.40
CA GLY A 168 10.98 15.49 -25.84
C GLY A 168 11.67 14.42 -26.69
N LYS A 169 11.95 13.24 -26.13
CA LYS A 169 12.54 12.10 -26.84
C LYS A 169 11.53 10.97 -27.00
N SER A 170 11.69 10.17 -28.04
CA SER A 170 10.91 8.94 -28.23
C SER A 170 11.42 7.82 -27.31
N LEU A 171 10.55 6.89 -26.91
CA LEU A 171 10.98 5.72 -26.12
C LEU A 171 12.06 4.89 -26.83
N LEU A 172 12.01 4.84 -28.16
CA LEU A 172 13.02 4.20 -29.00
C LEU A 172 14.39 4.86 -28.90
N GLU A 173 14.44 6.20 -28.84
CA GLU A 173 15.67 6.96 -28.66
C GLU A 173 16.24 6.80 -27.25
N LEU A 174 15.37 6.76 -26.24
CA LEU A 174 15.79 6.69 -24.84
C LEU A 174 16.45 5.36 -24.47
N LYS A 175 16.08 4.27 -25.15
CA LYS A 175 16.69 2.94 -24.95
C LYS A 175 16.72 2.51 -23.48
N LEU A 176 15.75 2.94 -22.68
CA LEU A 176 15.67 2.64 -21.24
C LEU A 176 15.79 1.13 -20.90
N PRO A 177 15.30 0.18 -21.73
CA PRO A 177 15.52 -1.24 -21.46
C PRO A 177 17.01 -1.63 -21.40
N HIS A 178 17.89 -0.93 -22.13
CA HIS A 178 19.33 -1.14 -22.07
C HIS A 178 19.96 -0.61 -20.77
N GLU A 179 19.27 0.23 -20.01
CA GLU A 179 19.66 0.65 -18.66
C GLU A 179 18.99 -0.20 -17.57
N GLY A 180 18.24 -1.24 -17.94
CA GLY A 180 17.48 -2.08 -17.01
C GLY A 180 16.15 -1.47 -16.55
N VAL A 181 15.63 -0.48 -17.29
CA VAL A 181 14.38 0.22 -16.98
C VAL A 181 13.32 -0.04 -18.05
N LEU A 182 12.20 -0.62 -17.65
CA LEU A 182 11.04 -0.89 -18.50
C LEU A 182 9.95 0.16 -18.27
N VAL A 183 9.43 0.73 -19.35
CA VAL A 183 8.26 1.62 -19.29
C VAL A 183 7.00 0.79 -19.34
N LEU A 184 6.25 0.74 -18.24
CA LEU A 184 4.99 0.03 -18.12
C LEU A 184 3.80 0.85 -18.63
N GLY A 185 3.90 2.17 -18.58
CA GLY A 185 2.84 3.06 -19.05
C GLY A 185 3.20 4.53 -19.00
N ILE A 186 2.40 5.33 -19.70
CA ILE A 186 2.51 6.79 -19.75
C ILE A 186 1.15 7.39 -19.42
N GLN A 187 1.07 8.22 -18.38
CA GLN A 187 -0.08 9.05 -18.10
C GLN A 187 0.21 10.46 -18.61
N ARG A 188 -0.56 10.88 -19.62
CA ARG A 188 -0.47 12.23 -20.19
C ARG A 188 -1.03 13.26 -19.21
N LEU A 189 -0.54 14.49 -19.29
CA LEU A 189 -1.07 15.63 -18.50
C LEU A 189 -2.58 15.83 -18.69
N GLU A 190 -3.10 15.51 -19.89
CA GLU A 190 -4.51 15.58 -20.25
C GLU A 190 -5.37 14.46 -19.63
N GLY A 191 -4.76 13.54 -18.87
CA GLY A 191 -5.43 12.46 -18.15
C GLY A 191 -5.54 11.14 -18.93
N ALA A 192 -5.10 11.09 -20.18
CA ALA A 192 -5.07 9.86 -20.97
C ALA A 192 -4.00 8.89 -20.45
N PHE A 193 -4.36 7.63 -20.22
CA PHE A 193 -3.44 6.57 -19.80
C PHE A 193 -3.11 5.62 -20.97
N LEU A 194 -1.82 5.47 -21.24
CA LEU A 194 -1.26 4.61 -22.28
C LEU A 194 -0.60 3.40 -21.61
N GLY A 195 -1.29 2.26 -21.56
CA GLY A 195 -0.84 1.06 -20.84
C GLY A 195 0.11 0.13 -21.60
N THR A 196 0.39 0.41 -22.88
CA THR A 196 1.36 -0.31 -23.70
C THR A 196 2.05 0.68 -24.64
N PRO A 197 2.96 1.53 -24.12
CA PRO A 197 3.57 2.56 -24.93
C PRO A 197 4.49 1.93 -25.98
N THR A 198 4.42 2.43 -27.21
CA THR A 198 5.26 1.94 -28.32
C THR A 198 6.54 2.77 -28.42
N GLY A 199 7.58 2.23 -29.05
CA GLY A 199 8.88 2.91 -29.20
C GLY A 199 8.78 4.29 -29.87
N GLU A 200 7.82 4.48 -30.77
CA GLU A 200 7.59 5.75 -31.48
C GLU A 200 6.96 6.84 -30.60
N MET A 201 6.43 6.50 -29.43
CA MET A 201 5.80 7.48 -28.55
C MET A 201 6.84 8.41 -27.94
N GLU A 202 6.61 9.71 -28.09
CA GLU A 202 7.38 10.76 -27.45
C GLU A 202 6.93 10.99 -26.01
N VAL A 203 7.91 11.23 -25.15
CA VAL A 203 7.72 11.63 -23.76
C VAL A 203 7.64 13.16 -23.70
N HIS A 204 6.54 13.71 -23.18
CA HIS A 204 6.35 15.15 -23.09
C HIS A 204 6.53 15.64 -21.65
N ALA A 205 6.92 16.91 -21.50
CA ALA A 205 7.00 17.53 -20.19
C ALA A 205 5.60 17.60 -19.55
N GLY A 206 5.50 17.18 -18.29
CA GLY A 206 4.24 17.05 -17.56
C GLY A 206 3.64 15.65 -17.58
N ASP A 207 4.17 14.73 -18.38
CA ASP A 207 3.76 13.32 -18.34
C ASP A 207 4.23 12.64 -17.04
N ILE A 208 3.52 11.58 -16.65
CA ILE A 208 3.93 10.66 -15.58
C ILE A 208 4.23 9.31 -16.21
N LEU A 209 5.49 8.88 -16.13
CA LEU A 209 5.94 7.56 -16.58
C LEU A 209 5.83 6.56 -15.44
N ILE A 210 5.24 5.39 -15.71
CA ILE A 210 5.25 4.25 -14.80
C ILE A 210 6.41 3.35 -15.22
N LEU A 211 7.44 3.26 -14.38
CA LEU A 211 8.70 2.59 -14.68
C LEU A 211 8.90 1.37 -13.79
N TYR A 212 9.47 0.29 -14.33
CA TYR A 212 9.95 -0.87 -13.58
C TYR A 212 11.46 -1.03 -13.79
N GLY A 213 12.23 -1.15 -12.70
CA GLY A 213 13.69 -1.29 -12.77
C GLY A 213 14.35 -1.12 -11.41
N PRO A 214 15.69 -1.17 -11.32
CA PRO A 214 16.42 -0.94 -10.09
C PRO A 214 16.09 0.43 -9.47
N SER A 215 15.86 0.48 -8.16
CA SER A 215 15.44 1.73 -7.51
C SER A 215 16.47 2.85 -7.65
N GLU A 216 17.77 2.52 -7.62
CA GLU A 216 18.85 3.50 -7.75
C GLU A 216 18.88 4.09 -9.16
N ARG A 217 18.65 3.26 -10.19
CA ARG A 217 18.59 3.69 -11.59
C ARG A 217 17.43 4.64 -11.85
N ILE A 218 16.24 4.33 -11.32
CA ILE A 218 15.08 5.22 -11.48
C ILE A 218 15.31 6.57 -10.77
N GLN A 219 15.93 6.57 -9.59
CA GLN A 219 16.27 7.82 -8.88
C GLN A 219 17.33 8.65 -9.61
N GLU A 220 18.30 8.00 -10.25
CA GLU A 220 19.30 8.69 -11.06
C GLU A 220 18.67 9.30 -12.31
N LEU A 221 17.78 8.56 -13.00
CA LEU A 221 17.03 9.05 -14.15
C LEU A 221 16.19 10.31 -13.83
N ASP A 222 15.54 10.34 -12.65
CA ASP A 222 14.77 11.50 -12.15
C ASP A 222 15.64 12.76 -11.96
N ARG A 223 16.91 12.57 -11.60
CA ARG A 223 17.87 13.68 -11.43
C ARG A 223 18.61 14.02 -12.72
N ARG A 224 18.54 13.17 -13.74
CA ARG A 224 19.31 13.28 -14.98
C ARG A 224 18.79 14.42 -15.82
N ARG A 225 19.66 15.41 -16.06
CA ARG A 225 19.34 16.60 -16.86
C ARG A 225 19.83 16.47 -18.29
N THR A 226 19.14 17.15 -19.20
CA THR A 226 19.50 17.17 -20.62
C THR A 226 20.92 17.73 -20.86
N GLY A 227 21.60 17.23 -21.89
CA GLY A 227 22.95 17.61 -22.31
C GLY A 227 24.00 16.52 -22.09
N LYS A 228 25.26 16.83 -22.45
CA LYS A 228 26.37 15.87 -22.50
C LYS A 228 26.59 15.03 -21.25
N ARG A 229 26.30 15.57 -20.06
CA ARG A 229 26.41 14.83 -18.80
C ARG A 229 25.34 13.74 -18.67
N GLY A 230 24.12 14.00 -19.15
CA GLY A 230 23.06 12.99 -19.18
C GLY A 230 23.34 11.90 -20.20
N ASP A 231 23.94 12.24 -21.34
CA ASP A 231 24.34 11.24 -22.34
C ASP A 231 25.45 10.32 -21.82
N LEU A 232 26.47 10.87 -21.14
CA LEU A 232 27.49 10.06 -20.46
C LEU A 232 26.89 9.16 -19.37
N ALA A 233 25.95 9.68 -18.57
CA ALA A 233 25.26 8.89 -17.56
C ALA A 233 24.43 7.74 -18.16
N HIS A 234 23.83 7.94 -19.35
CA HIS A 234 23.15 6.88 -20.09
C HIS A 234 24.12 5.79 -20.55
N ASP A 235 25.28 6.17 -21.08
CA ASP A 235 26.31 5.22 -21.52
C ASP A 235 26.85 4.41 -20.34
N GLU A 236 27.16 5.06 -19.21
CA GLU A 236 27.58 4.41 -17.96
C GLU A 236 26.50 3.45 -17.44
N ALA A 237 25.24 3.88 -17.42
CA ALA A 237 24.11 3.05 -16.99
C ALA A 237 23.92 1.80 -17.85
N THR A 238 24.15 1.92 -19.15
CA THR A 238 24.03 0.82 -20.11
C THR A 238 25.12 -0.22 -19.89
N VAL A 239 26.36 0.22 -19.62
CA VAL A 239 27.49 -0.69 -19.32
C VAL A 239 27.24 -1.44 -18.01
N GLU A 240 26.84 -0.74 -16.95
CA GLU A 240 26.54 -1.34 -15.65
C GLU A 240 25.40 -2.36 -15.75
N HIS A 241 24.35 -2.05 -16.51
CA HIS A 241 23.27 -3.01 -16.72
C HIS A 241 23.73 -4.24 -17.51
N ALA A 242 24.57 -4.07 -18.54
CA ALA A 242 25.10 -5.20 -19.32
C ALA A 242 25.92 -6.17 -18.46
N GLU A 243 26.72 -5.65 -17.52
CA GLU A 243 27.44 -6.48 -16.54
C GLU A 243 26.47 -7.26 -15.63
N SER A 244 25.46 -6.58 -15.08
CA SER A 244 24.44 -7.23 -14.23
C SER A 244 23.62 -8.30 -14.98
N LEU A 245 23.37 -8.08 -16.27
CA LEU A 245 22.64 -9.01 -17.12
C LEU A 245 23.48 -10.27 -17.40
N HIS A 246 24.79 -10.11 -17.58
CA HIS A 246 25.69 -11.25 -17.78
C HIS A 246 25.73 -12.16 -16.55
N GLU A 247 25.84 -11.58 -15.35
CA GLU A 247 25.78 -12.34 -14.09
C GLU A 247 24.44 -13.07 -13.92
N GLN A 248 23.32 -12.43 -14.31
CA GLN A 248 22.01 -13.08 -14.28
C GLN A 248 21.90 -14.27 -15.23
N ILE A 249 22.46 -14.16 -16.45
CA ILE A 249 22.48 -15.26 -17.42
C ILE A 249 23.32 -16.43 -16.89
N GLU A 250 24.49 -16.17 -16.31
CA GLU A 250 25.33 -17.22 -15.71
C GLU A 250 24.62 -17.95 -14.57
N ILE A 251 23.88 -17.23 -13.73
CA ILE A 251 23.08 -17.82 -12.65
C ILE A 251 21.95 -18.69 -13.21
N ASP A 252 21.24 -18.23 -14.24
CA ASP A 252 20.15 -18.98 -14.87
C ASP A 252 20.66 -20.28 -15.52
N GLU A 253 21.80 -20.20 -16.24
CA GLU A 253 22.47 -21.36 -16.82
C GLU A 253 22.87 -22.38 -15.74
N GLN A 254 23.43 -21.94 -14.61
CA GLN A 254 23.77 -22.83 -13.48
C GLN A 254 22.54 -23.53 -12.87
N ILE A 255 21.41 -22.83 -12.78
CA ILE A 255 20.16 -23.39 -12.26
C ILE A 255 19.60 -24.43 -13.24
N GLU A 256 19.67 -24.18 -14.55
CA GLU A 256 19.26 -25.15 -15.57
C GLU A 256 20.15 -26.40 -15.56
N GLU A 257 21.47 -26.24 -15.44
CA GLU A 257 22.41 -27.36 -15.33
C GLU A 257 22.12 -28.23 -14.09
N GLN A 258 21.84 -27.61 -12.93
CA GLN A 258 21.48 -28.34 -11.71
C GLN A 258 20.16 -29.10 -11.86
N ARG A 259 19.13 -28.49 -12.47
CA ARG A 259 17.87 -29.17 -12.74
C ARG A 259 18.06 -30.37 -13.66
N HIS A 260 18.88 -30.24 -14.69
CA HIS A 260 19.18 -31.34 -15.58
C HIS A 260 19.94 -32.48 -14.90
N ALA A 261 20.87 -32.18 -13.97
CA ALA A 261 21.56 -33.20 -13.19
C ALA A 261 20.60 -33.96 -12.26
N ASP A 262 19.71 -33.25 -11.57
CA ASP A 262 18.73 -33.85 -10.65
C ASP A 262 17.69 -34.73 -11.37
N GLU A 263 17.28 -34.36 -12.60
CA GLU A 263 16.35 -35.14 -13.43
C GLU A 263 16.99 -36.41 -14.02
N VAL A 264 18.31 -36.47 -14.19
CA VAL A 264 19.04 -37.65 -14.69
C VAL A 264 19.35 -38.67 -13.59
N GLU A 265 19.40 -38.23 -12.32
CA GLU A 265 19.69 -39.07 -11.16
C GLU A 265 18.44 -39.71 -10.50
N SER A 266 17.22 -39.33 -10.93
CA SER A 266 15.93 -39.89 -10.48
C SER A 266 15.39 -40.99 -11.40
#